data_AF-A0AAZ1XYS1-F1
#
_entry.id   AF-A0AAZ1XYS1-F1
#
_cell.length_a   1.000
_cell.length_b   1.000
_cell.length_c   1.000
_cell.angle_alpha   90.00
_cell.angle_beta   90.00
_cell.angle_gamma   90.00
#
_symmetry.space_group_name_H-M   'P 1'
#
loop_
_entity.id
_entity.type
_entity.pdbx_description
1 polymer ?
#
loop_
_entity_poly.entity_id
_entity_poly.type
_entity_poly.pdbx_seq_one_letter_code
_entity_poly.pdbx_strand_id
1 'polypeptide(L)'
;LSACQDFFTLRWLLTIAGVFLYVGDIWTDIVLAVKYFQEEQYVWTGFTVMFILIGLLVTQIFSYACNSTLCNNTCTAGWQLVCFHRVCLVSRYYHLLKEGFQVVWTKSNGDGVDKLREVHKKLFCVATDLSMLKLFETFLESAPQLLLQLYILLGHNEVSVMQCLSVAFSFCNTAWSLVDYRRCLRRSLPHIREMPSGLPTAMYLLYKICTITSLILSYSLLLILSIYTTVALTVLWLLATIWTHLLETKFCSGRSLEFLYRAVVGVILTFTFFNVKGQDTKVAMTTYYIFYTVINIMSPSLMALLKPELQTSTLLLTISGLICGCSVLGLVCLILYYVQLHPRRVQCEEDEVDGLGKETKSLARIKNFLKP
;
A
#
# COMPACT_ATOMS: atom_id res chain seq x y z
N LEU A 1 7.20 -28.77 -16.56
CA LEU A 1 8.24 -27.96 -15.84
C LEU A 1 8.38 -26.54 -16.40
N SER A 2 8.41 -26.35 -17.74
CA SER A 2 8.52 -25.03 -18.39
C SER A 2 7.47 -24.01 -17.92
N ALA A 3 6.17 -24.36 -17.97
CA ALA A 3 5.10 -23.45 -17.55
C ALA A 3 5.13 -23.06 -16.05
N CYS A 4 5.67 -23.94 -15.20
CA CYS A 4 5.86 -23.63 -13.78
C CYS A 4 7.04 -22.67 -13.60
N GLN A 5 8.11 -22.87 -14.36
CA GLN A 5 9.32 -22.06 -14.32
C GLN A 5 9.08 -20.65 -14.90
N ASP A 6 8.32 -20.52 -15.99
CA ASP A 6 7.92 -19.22 -16.56
C ASP A 6 7.07 -18.41 -15.57
N PHE A 7 6.20 -19.09 -14.83
CA PHE A 7 5.40 -18.48 -13.77
C PHE A 7 6.27 -17.93 -12.64
N PHE A 8 7.32 -18.66 -12.22
CA PHE A 8 8.27 -18.19 -11.21
C PHE A 8 9.14 -17.03 -11.72
N THR A 9 9.56 -17.04 -12.99
CA THR A 9 10.36 -15.96 -13.60
C THR A 9 9.58 -14.65 -13.68
N LEU A 10 8.33 -14.68 -14.18
CA LEU A 10 7.48 -13.49 -14.23
C LEU A 10 7.21 -12.92 -12.83
N ARG A 11 7.04 -13.80 -11.84
CA ARG A 11 6.87 -13.41 -10.43
C ARG A 11 8.09 -12.69 -9.88
N TRP A 12 9.28 -13.20 -10.17
CA TRP A 12 10.55 -12.61 -9.73
C TRP A 12 10.77 -11.24 -10.39
N LEU A 13 10.46 -11.12 -11.68
CA LEU A 13 10.49 -9.85 -12.42
C LEU A 13 9.52 -8.81 -11.83
N LEU A 14 8.31 -9.20 -11.43
CA LEU A 14 7.35 -8.30 -10.78
C LEU A 14 7.87 -7.79 -9.42
N THR A 15 8.54 -8.64 -8.64
CA THR A 15 9.17 -8.22 -7.38
C THR A 15 10.32 -7.24 -7.62
N ILE A 16 11.17 -7.50 -8.63
CA ILE A 16 12.22 -6.57 -9.04
C ILE A 16 11.62 -5.22 -9.47
N ALA A 17 10.59 -5.25 -10.32
CA ALA A 17 9.90 -4.04 -10.77
C ALA A 17 9.36 -3.23 -9.58
N GLY A 18 8.80 -3.90 -8.57
CA GLY A 18 8.37 -3.24 -7.33
C GLY A 18 9.51 -2.58 -6.55
N VAL A 19 10.69 -3.20 -6.50
CA VAL A 19 11.86 -2.58 -5.87
C VAL A 19 12.37 -1.39 -6.67
N PHE A 20 12.35 -1.44 -8.00
CA PHE A 20 12.68 -0.29 -8.84
C PHE A 20 11.68 0.87 -8.63
N LEU A 21 10.38 0.57 -8.55
CA LEU A 21 9.36 1.57 -8.23
C LEU A 21 9.63 2.22 -6.87
N TYR A 22 9.99 1.42 -5.86
CA TYR A 22 10.33 1.93 -4.53
C TYR A 22 11.57 2.83 -4.52
N VAL A 23 12.66 2.42 -5.18
CA VAL A 23 13.87 3.24 -5.26
C VAL A 23 13.61 4.54 -6.03
N GLY A 24 12.81 4.46 -7.10
CA GLY A 24 12.38 5.62 -7.86
C GLY A 24 11.58 6.62 -7.01
N ASP A 25 10.68 6.13 -6.16
CA ASP A 25 9.86 6.94 -5.23
C ASP A 25 10.75 7.74 -4.27
N ILE A 26 11.70 7.06 -3.62
CA ILE A 26 12.68 7.71 -2.73
C ILE A 26 13.46 8.80 -3.47
N TRP A 27 13.89 8.49 -4.70
CA TRP A 27 14.63 9.45 -5.51
C TRP A 27 13.78 10.67 -5.85
N THR A 28 12.53 10.46 -6.29
CA THR A 28 11.61 11.55 -6.61
C THR A 28 11.29 12.41 -5.40
N ASP A 29 11.12 11.81 -4.21
CA ASP A 29 10.83 12.54 -2.98
C ASP A 29 12.00 13.43 -2.55
N ILE A 30 13.24 12.94 -2.65
CA ILE A 30 14.44 13.72 -2.35
C ILE A 30 14.59 14.87 -3.34
N VAL A 31 14.44 14.61 -4.64
CA VAL A 31 14.54 15.65 -5.68
C VAL A 31 13.48 16.72 -5.46
N LEU A 32 12.25 16.34 -5.11
CA LEU A 32 11.16 17.27 -4.85
C LEU A 32 11.43 18.14 -3.62
N ALA A 33 11.92 17.55 -2.53
CA ALA A 33 12.28 18.29 -1.32
C ALA A 33 13.42 19.29 -1.58
N VAL A 34 14.44 18.90 -2.36
CA VAL A 34 15.53 19.80 -2.76
C VAL A 34 15.01 20.94 -3.65
N LYS A 35 14.13 20.63 -4.60
CA LYS A 35 13.54 21.63 -5.48
C LYS A 35 12.75 22.68 -4.70
N TYR A 36 11.87 22.27 -3.78
CA TYR A 36 11.11 23.21 -2.95
C TYR A 36 11.99 24.05 -2.00
N PHE A 37 13.12 23.49 -1.56
CA PHE A 37 14.09 24.23 -0.76
C PHE A 37 14.82 25.29 -1.60
N GLN A 38 15.20 24.95 -2.83
CA GLN A 38 15.85 25.88 -3.76
C GLN A 38 14.92 27.01 -4.23
N GLU A 39 13.62 26.73 -4.35
CA GLU A 39 12.59 27.73 -4.70
C GLU A 39 12.14 28.59 -3.50
N GLU A 40 12.84 28.52 -2.36
CA GLU A 40 12.55 29.26 -1.11
C GLU A 40 11.15 29.00 -0.52
N GLN A 41 10.50 27.91 -0.93
CA GLN A 41 9.17 27.53 -0.45
C GLN A 41 9.27 26.67 0.83
N TYR A 42 9.66 27.31 1.94
CA TYR A 42 9.95 26.62 3.21
C TYR A 42 8.76 25.86 3.80
N VAL A 43 7.52 26.34 3.59
CA VAL A 43 6.30 25.69 4.11
C VAL A 43 6.09 24.32 3.46
N TRP A 44 6.21 24.24 2.13
CA TRP A 44 6.03 22.99 1.38
C TRP A 44 7.16 22.00 1.63
N THR A 45 8.39 22.51 1.75
CA THR A 45 9.54 21.72 2.21
C THR A 45 9.26 21.14 3.60
N GLY A 46 8.75 21.94 4.53
CA GLY A 46 8.38 21.51 5.88
C GLY A 46 7.35 20.37 5.90
N PHE A 47 6.26 20.49 5.13
CA PHE A 47 5.26 19.42 5.03
C PHE A 47 5.84 18.14 4.41
N THR A 48 6.66 18.28 3.35
CA THR A 48 7.31 17.13 2.70
C THR A 48 8.22 16.39 3.70
N VAL A 49 9.07 17.12 4.43
CA VAL A 49 9.93 16.53 5.47
C VAL A 49 9.11 15.92 6.60
N MET A 50 8.00 16.54 7.01
CA MET A 50 7.11 15.99 8.04
C MET A 50 6.54 14.62 7.62
N PHE A 51 6.04 14.49 6.39
CA PHE A 51 5.52 13.21 5.88
C PHE A 51 6.61 12.13 5.83
N ILE A 52 7.81 12.50 5.37
CA ILE A 52 8.99 11.62 5.39
C ILE A 52 9.25 11.13 6.82
N LEU A 53 9.37 12.04 7.79
CA LEU A 53 9.65 11.67 9.18
C LEU A 53 8.58 10.76 9.78
N ILE A 54 7.30 11.03 9.53
CA ILE A 54 6.19 10.19 10.03
C ILE A 54 6.27 8.77 9.44
N GLY A 55 6.46 8.65 8.12
CA GLY A 55 6.61 7.35 7.45
C GLY A 55 7.78 6.54 8.02
N LEU A 56 8.93 7.18 8.19
CA LEU A 56 10.12 6.55 8.77
C LEU A 56 9.90 6.11 10.22
N LEU A 57 9.34 6.98 11.07
CA LEU A 57 9.12 6.68 12.49
C LEU A 57 8.17 5.49 12.67
N VAL A 58 7.04 5.48 11.97
CA VAL A 58 6.04 4.41 12.10
C VAL A 58 6.60 3.08 11.60
N THR A 59 7.24 3.08 10.42
CA THR A 59 7.84 1.86 9.88
C THR A 59 8.98 1.34 10.75
N GLN A 60 9.74 2.22 11.41
CA GLN A 60 10.77 1.83 12.37
C GLN A 60 10.19 1.15 13.61
N ILE A 61 9.10 1.68 14.17
CA ILE A 61 8.39 1.08 15.31
C ILE A 61 7.91 -0.33 14.95
N PHE A 62 7.27 -0.50 13.80
CA PHE A 62 6.78 -1.81 13.36
C PHE A 62 7.92 -2.78 12.99
N SER A 63 8.99 -2.28 12.36
CA SER A 63 10.17 -3.08 12.02
C SER A 63 10.86 -3.62 13.27
N TYR A 64 11.04 -2.79 14.30
CA TYR A 64 11.60 -3.21 15.58
C TYR A 64 10.69 -4.22 16.31
N ALA A 65 9.39 -3.96 16.34
CA ALA A 65 8.41 -4.87 16.92
C ALA A 65 8.37 -6.23 16.21
N CYS A 66 8.63 -6.27 14.90
CA CYS A 66 8.71 -7.52 14.14
C CYS A 66 10.06 -8.23 14.37
N ASN A 67 11.18 -7.52 14.33
CA ASN A 67 12.52 -8.09 14.47
C ASN A 67 12.78 -8.68 15.86
N SER A 68 12.32 -7.99 16.91
CA SER A 68 12.40 -8.48 18.31
C SER A 68 11.68 -9.80 18.53
N THR A 69 10.71 -10.14 17.67
CA THR A 69 9.99 -11.41 17.74
C THR A 69 10.64 -12.55 16.96
N LEU A 70 11.58 -12.25 16.03
CA LEU A 70 12.27 -13.23 15.18
C LEU A 70 13.67 -13.62 15.69
N CYS A 71 14.40 -12.70 16.34
CA CYS A 71 15.77 -12.94 16.80
C CYS A 71 15.83 -13.03 18.33
N ASN A 72 15.89 -14.25 18.86
CA ASN A 72 16.09 -14.47 20.30
C ASN A 72 17.56 -14.50 20.74
N ASN A 73 18.52 -14.23 19.86
CA ASN A 73 19.93 -13.99 20.19
C ASN A 73 20.62 -13.39 18.96
N THR A 74 21.55 -12.45 19.16
CA THR A 74 22.30 -11.64 18.16
C THR A 74 21.54 -10.44 17.56
N CYS A 75 21.31 -9.40 18.38
CA CYS A 75 21.13 -8.03 17.88
C CYS A 75 21.85 -7.05 18.82
N THR A 76 23.16 -7.22 18.99
CA THR A 76 24.06 -6.20 19.53
C THR A 76 24.38 -5.17 18.43
N ALA A 77 23.46 -4.22 18.26
CA ALA A 77 23.63 -2.90 17.62
C ALA A 77 22.22 -2.26 17.54
N GLY A 78 21.67 -1.62 18.57
CA GLY A 78 22.32 -0.67 19.47
C GLY A 78 22.31 0.73 18.83
N TRP A 79 21.13 1.33 18.63
CA TRP A 79 20.83 2.77 18.43
C TRP A 79 21.58 3.58 17.34
N GLN A 80 22.66 3.07 16.74
CA GLN A 80 23.48 3.75 15.74
C GLN A 80 22.97 3.59 14.30
N LEU A 81 21.84 2.92 14.10
CA LEU A 81 21.21 2.73 12.77
C LEU A 81 19.90 3.50 12.60
N VAL A 82 19.65 4.52 13.43
CA VAL A 82 18.49 5.42 13.26
C VAL A 82 18.69 6.35 12.05
N CYS A 83 19.94 6.69 11.71
CA CYS A 83 20.24 7.65 10.63
C CYS A 83 20.14 7.09 9.20
N PHE A 84 20.00 5.76 9.02
CA PHE A 84 19.94 5.12 7.70
C PHE A 84 18.77 4.14 7.58
N HIS A 85 17.60 4.53 8.07
CA HIS A 85 16.39 3.69 8.08
C HIS A 85 15.96 3.21 6.67
N ARG A 86 16.02 4.10 5.65
CA ARG A 86 15.77 3.69 4.25
C ARG A 86 16.76 2.66 3.74
N VAL A 87 18.04 2.80 4.09
CA VAL A 87 19.09 1.82 3.73
C VAL A 87 18.87 0.50 4.48
N CYS A 88 18.35 0.52 5.71
CA CYS A 88 17.97 -0.69 6.44
C CYS A 88 16.80 -1.42 5.74
N LEU A 89 15.75 -0.71 5.30
CA LEU A 89 14.64 -1.32 4.59
C LEU A 89 15.08 -1.88 3.23
N VAL A 90 15.89 -1.14 2.48
CA VAL A 90 16.48 -1.58 1.20
C VAL A 90 17.41 -2.78 1.41
N SER A 91 18.20 -2.81 2.49
CA SER A 91 19.06 -3.95 2.84
C SER A 91 18.25 -5.21 3.16
N ARG A 92 17.11 -5.07 3.88
CA ARG A 92 16.18 -6.18 4.11
C ARG A 92 15.53 -6.68 2.81
N TYR A 93 15.16 -5.78 1.90
CA TYR A 93 14.69 -6.15 0.56
C TYR A 93 15.77 -6.86 -0.25
N TYR A 94 17.02 -6.39 -0.20
CA TYR A 94 18.15 -7.04 -0.85
C TYR A 94 18.41 -8.44 -0.31
N HIS A 95 18.39 -8.62 1.01
CA HIS A 95 18.50 -9.95 1.63
C HIS A 95 17.37 -10.88 1.20
N LEU A 96 16.13 -10.41 1.19
CA LEU A 96 14.96 -11.18 0.73
C LEU A 96 15.11 -11.60 -0.74
N LEU A 97 15.57 -10.68 -1.60
CA LEU A 97 15.83 -10.97 -3.01
C LEU A 97 16.97 -11.98 -3.16
N LYS A 98 18.06 -11.83 -2.40
CA LYS A 98 19.20 -12.75 -2.47
C LYS A 98 18.82 -14.17 -2.04
N GLU A 99 18.11 -14.32 -0.92
CA GLU A 99 17.61 -15.63 -0.47
C GLU A 99 16.55 -16.19 -1.44
N GLY A 100 15.66 -15.34 -1.96
CA GLY A 100 14.68 -15.75 -2.97
C GLY A 100 15.32 -16.19 -4.29
N PHE A 101 16.39 -15.51 -4.73
CA PHE A 101 17.15 -15.90 -5.91
C PHE A 101 17.84 -17.24 -5.70
N GLN A 102 18.47 -17.44 -4.53
CA GLN A 102 19.10 -18.71 -4.18
C GLN A 102 18.08 -19.85 -4.19
N VAL A 103 16.87 -19.66 -3.68
CA VAL A 103 15.83 -20.70 -3.68
C VAL A 103 15.26 -20.99 -5.08
N VAL A 104 15.11 -19.96 -5.93
CA VAL A 104 14.56 -20.11 -7.29
C VAL A 104 15.59 -20.69 -8.26
N TRP A 105 16.86 -20.28 -8.14
CA TRP A 105 17.89 -20.58 -9.13
C TRP A 105 18.86 -21.68 -8.70
N THR A 106 19.07 -21.87 -7.39
CA THR A 106 19.87 -23.00 -6.91
C THR A 106 18.96 -24.21 -6.82
N LYS A 107 19.09 -25.14 -7.78
CA LYS A 107 18.49 -26.47 -7.65
C LYS A 107 18.98 -27.05 -6.32
N SER A 108 18.07 -27.21 -5.37
CA SER A 108 18.38 -27.90 -4.12
C SER A 108 18.72 -29.35 -4.47
N ASN A 109 20.02 -29.64 -4.54
CA ASN A 109 20.52 -31.00 -4.69
C ASN A 109 20.17 -31.77 -3.41
N GLY A 110 19.08 -32.52 -3.44
CA GLY A 110 18.80 -33.59 -2.49
C GLY A 110 18.31 -33.19 -1.09
N ASP A 111 17.89 -31.94 -0.85
CA ASP A 111 17.32 -31.56 0.45
C ASP A 111 15.82 -31.92 0.48
N GLY A 112 15.39 -32.56 1.58
CA GLY A 112 14.04 -33.12 1.71
C GLY A 112 12.92 -32.10 1.45
N VAL A 113 11.83 -32.55 0.81
CA VAL A 113 10.66 -31.74 0.40
C VAL A 113 10.12 -30.86 1.55
N ASP A 114 10.19 -31.34 2.79
CA ASP A 114 9.70 -30.64 3.97
C ASP A 114 10.59 -29.46 4.38
N LYS A 115 11.92 -29.59 4.25
CA LYS A 115 12.86 -28.50 4.57
C LYS A 115 12.75 -27.37 3.56
N LEU A 116 12.54 -27.71 2.28
CA LEU A 116 12.26 -26.72 1.24
C LEU A 116 10.95 -25.98 1.51
N ARG A 117 9.90 -26.68 1.94
CA ARG A 117 8.60 -26.09 2.30
C ARG A 117 8.72 -25.10 3.47
N GLU A 118 9.48 -25.45 4.50
CA GLU A 118 9.72 -24.57 5.66
C GLU A 118 10.51 -23.31 5.29
N VAL A 119 11.54 -23.43 4.44
CA VAL A 119 12.29 -22.27 3.93
C VAL A 119 11.38 -21.34 3.12
N HIS A 120 10.55 -21.90 2.24
CA HIS A 120 9.57 -21.11 1.47
C HIS A 120 8.57 -20.39 2.36
N LYS A 121 8.03 -21.08 3.37
CA LYS A 121 7.07 -20.51 4.32
C LYS A 121 7.67 -19.34 5.10
N LYS A 122 8.92 -19.49 5.57
CA LYS A 122 9.67 -18.42 6.23
C LYS A 122 9.88 -17.23 5.31
N LEU A 123 10.30 -17.48 4.06
CA LEU A 123 10.52 -16.42 3.07
C LEU A 123 9.23 -15.63 2.77
N PHE A 124 8.09 -16.31 2.64
CA PHE A 124 6.80 -15.64 2.44
C PHE A 124 6.33 -14.84 3.65
N CYS A 125 6.63 -15.27 4.87
CA CYS A 125 6.36 -14.48 6.07
C CYS A 125 7.18 -13.19 6.06
N VAL A 126 8.50 -13.29 5.80
CA VAL A 126 9.37 -12.10 5.72
C VAL A 126 8.94 -11.17 4.59
N ALA A 127 8.57 -11.70 3.42
CA ALA A 127 8.05 -10.90 2.31
C ALA A 127 6.73 -10.19 2.67
N THR A 128 5.84 -10.86 3.42
CA THR A 128 4.59 -10.26 3.90
C THR A 128 4.86 -9.12 4.86
N ASP A 129 5.73 -9.31 5.85
CA ASP A 129 6.09 -8.27 6.81
C ASP A 129 6.75 -7.06 6.11
N LEU A 130 7.62 -7.32 5.14
CA LEU A 130 8.32 -6.26 4.41
C LEU A 130 7.38 -5.48 3.48
N SER A 131 6.50 -6.16 2.75
CA SER A 131 5.46 -5.52 1.93
C SER A 131 4.45 -4.73 2.78
N MET A 132 4.18 -5.17 4.02
CA MET A 132 3.36 -4.44 4.97
C MET A 132 4.03 -3.14 5.44
N LEU A 133 5.32 -3.20 5.77
CA LEU A 133 6.10 -2.01 6.12
C LEU A 133 6.14 -1.02 4.96
N LYS A 134 6.34 -1.51 3.73
CA LYS A 134 6.33 -0.65 2.54
C LYS A 134 4.96 -0.01 2.32
N LEU A 135 3.87 -0.77 2.51
CA LEU A 135 2.52 -0.24 2.46
C LEU A 135 2.30 0.91 3.45
N PHE A 136 2.79 0.75 4.68
CA PHE A 136 2.67 1.79 5.71
C PHE A 136 3.46 3.05 5.35
N GLU A 137 4.71 2.89 4.92
CA GLU A 137 5.51 4.00 4.40
C GLU A 137 4.74 4.74 3.31
N THR A 138 4.29 4.03 2.28
CA THR A 138 3.63 4.62 1.12
C THR A 138 2.36 5.41 1.46
N PHE A 139 1.54 4.97 2.41
CA PHE A 139 0.30 5.70 2.76
C PHE A 139 0.49 6.78 3.84
N LEU A 140 1.59 6.74 4.60
CA LEU A 140 1.92 7.76 5.60
C LEU A 140 2.83 8.87 5.05
N GLU A 141 3.67 8.54 4.06
CA GLU A 141 4.62 9.42 3.40
C GLU A 141 4.16 9.75 1.97
N SER A 142 4.24 8.78 1.05
CA SER A 142 4.07 9.03 -0.40
C SER A 142 2.67 9.52 -0.78
N ALA A 143 1.58 8.99 -0.21
CA ALA A 143 0.22 9.38 -0.59
C ALA A 143 -0.17 10.81 -0.15
N PRO A 144 0.06 11.25 1.10
CA PRO A 144 -0.09 12.64 1.49
C PRO A 144 0.83 13.58 0.72
N GLN A 145 2.07 13.17 0.42
CA GLN A 145 2.99 13.96 -0.37
C GLN A 145 2.53 14.08 -1.83
N LEU A 146 1.96 13.03 -2.42
CA LEU A 146 1.35 13.06 -3.75
C LEU A 146 0.14 14.00 -3.80
N LEU A 147 -0.70 13.99 -2.76
CA LEU A 147 -1.80 14.96 -2.60
C LEU A 147 -1.26 16.40 -2.54
N LEU A 148 -0.19 16.64 -1.79
CA LEU A 148 0.46 17.95 -1.69
C LEU A 148 1.06 18.39 -3.04
N GLN A 149 1.76 17.49 -3.72
CA GLN A 149 2.36 17.74 -5.03
C GLN A 149 1.30 18.10 -6.07
N LEU A 150 0.17 17.40 -6.07
CA LEU A 150 -0.97 17.71 -6.93
C LEU A 150 -1.59 19.06 -6.58
N TYR A 151 -1.80 19.37 -5.30
CA TYR A 151 -2.27 20.68 -4.88
C TYR A 151 -1.38 21.82 -5.40
N ILE A 152 -0.05 21.68 -5.31
CA ILE A 152 0.92 22.66 -5.83
C ILE A 152 0.86 22.72 -7.36
N LEU A 153 0.81 21.57 -8.03
CA LEU A 153 0.79 21.47 -9.48
C LEU A 153 -0.47 22.12 -10.08
N LEU A 154 -1.63 21.89 -9.49
CA LEU A 154 -2.89 22.49 -9.94
C LEU A 154 -2.98 23.98 -9.62
N GLY A 155 -2.24 24.46 -8.61
CA GLY A 155 -2.14 25.89 -8.28
C GLY A 155 -1.23 26.69 -9.21
N HIS A 156 -0.33 26.02 -9.96
CA HIS A 156 0.56 26.66 -10.93
C HIS A 156 0.02 26.47 -12.35
N ASN A 157 0.15 27.50 -13.19
CA ASN A 157 -0.40 27.49 -14.55
C ASN A 157 0.46 26.71 -15.56
N GLU A 158 1.73 26.43 -15.22
CA GLU A 158 2.71 25.78 -16.08
C GLU A 158 2.98 24.35 -15.59
N VAL A 159 2.50 23.35 -16.35
CA VAL A 159 2.72 21.93 -16.05
C VAL A 159 3.85 21.41 -16.92
N SER A 160 4.98 21.05 -16.32
CA SER A 160 6.06 20.38 -17.04
C SER A 160 5.74 18.90 -17.27
N VAL A 161 6.14 18.35 -18.42
CA VAL A 161 5.98 16.92 -18.74
C VAL A 161 6.66 16.04 -17.68
N MET A 162 7.80 16.46 -17.16
CA MET A 162 8.54 15.76 -16.12
C MET A 162 7.76 15.66 -14.80
N GLN A 163 7.04 16.72 -14.40
CA GLN A 163 6.17 16.67 -13.21
C GLN A 163 5.00 15.71 -13.41
N CYS A 164 4.37 15.72 -14.59
CA CYS A 164 3.29 14.79 -14.92
C CYS A 164 3.76 13.33 -14.85
N LEU A 165 4.94 13.03 -15.43
CA LEU A 165 5.55 11.71 -15.36
C LEU A 165 5.88 11.29 -13.92
N SER A 166 6.41 12.21 -13.10
CA SER A 166 6.69 11.96 -11.68
C SER A 166 5.41 11.61 -10.91
N VAL A 167 4.35 12.40 -11.05
CA VAL A 167 3.05 12.14 -10.41
C VAL A 167 2.47 10.79 -10.86
N ALA A 168 2.52 10.49 -12.16
CA ALA A 168 2.06 9.22 -12.70
C ALA A 168 2.84 8.03 -12.12
N PHE A 169 4.16 8.17 -11.98
CA PHE A 169 5.01 7.15 -11.35
C PHE A 169 4.65 6.94 -9.87
N SER A 170 4.43 8.00 -9.10
CA SER A 170 4.01 7.92 -7.70
C SER A 170 2.65 7.23 -7.52
N PHE A 171 1.70 7.47 -8.43
CA PHE A 171 0.43 6.73 -8.44
C PHE A 171 0.64 5.23 -8.71
N CYS A 172 1.47 4.89 -9.71
CA CYS A 172 1.82 3.51 -10.02
C CYS A 172 2.49 2.81 -8.82
N ASN A 173 3.46 3.47 -8.19
CA ASN A 173 4.14 2.94 -7.00
C ASN A 173 3.18 2.75 -5.83
N THR A 174 2.29 3.72 -5.59
CA THR A 174 1.28 3.64 -4.52
C THR A 174 0.35 2.44 -4.73
N ALA A 175 -0.20 2.30 -5.94
CA ALA A 175 -1.06 1.16 -6.28
C ALA A 175 -0.29 -0.17 -6.20
N TRP A 176 0.95 -0.20 -6.68
CA TRP A 176 1.78 -1.40 -6.67
C TRP A 176 2.07 -1.90 -5.25
N SER A 177 2.43 -1.00 -4.31
CA SER A 177 2.68 -1.36 -2.90
C SER A 177 1.49 -2.10 -2.26
N LEU A 178 0.27 -1.67 -2.59
CA LEU A 178 -0.98 -2.27 -2.10
C LEU A 178 -1.24 -3.64 -2.73
N VAL A 179 -0.98 -3.78 -4.03
CA VAL A 179 -1.10 -5.08 -4.72
C VAL A 179 -0.06 -6.06 -4.22
N ASP A 180 1.18 -5.62 -4.04
CA ASP A 180 2.28 -6.44 -3.53
C ASP A 180 1.98 -6.96 -2.13
N TYR A 181 1.56 -6.09 -1.20
CA TYR A 181 1.11 -6.52 0.13
C TYR A 181 -0.03 -7.53 0.05
N ARG A 182 -1.07 -7.25 -0.77
CA ARG A 182 -2.22 -8.16 -0.88
C ARG A 182 -1.79 -9.54 -1.40
N ARG A 183 -0.81 -9.59 -2.29
CA ARG A 183 -0.27 -10.82 -2.86
C ARG A 183 0.56 -11.58 -1.84
N CYS A 184 1.46 -10.89 -1.12
CA CYS A 184 2.28 -11.48 -0.08
C CYS A 184 1.43 -12.02 1.08
N LEU A 185 0.45 -11.25 1.54
CA LEU A 185 -0.49 -11.68 2.57
C LEU A 185 -1.26 -12.95 2.18
N ARG A 186 -1.81 -13.02 0.96
CA ARG A 186 -2.52 -14.24 0.52
C ARG A 186 -1.59 -15.46 0.44
N ARG A 187 -0.30 -15.28 0.19
CA ARG A 187 0.69 -16.37 0.11
C ARG A 187 1.16 -16.87 1.46
N SER A 188 1.23 -16.00 2.46
CA SER A 188 1.58 -16.43 3.82
C SER A 188 0.45 -17.21 4.50
N LEU A 189 -0.76 -17.16 3.94
CA LEU A 189 -1.96 -17.82 4.49
C LEU A 189 -2.19 -19.21 3.85
N PRO A 190 -2.08 -20.32 4.61
CA PRO A 190 -2.16 -21.68 4.06
C PRO A 190 -3.56 -22.06 3.56
N HIS A 191 -4.62 -21.40 4.07
CA HIS A 191 -6.02 -21.72 3.74
C HIS A 191 -6.63 -20.81 2.65
N ILE A 192 -5.85 -19.89 2.05
CA ILE A 192 -6.35 -18.97 1.03
C ILE A 192 -5.61 -19.21 -0.29
N ARG A 193 -6.37 -19.38 -1.37
CA ARG A 193 -5.79 -19.59 -2.70
C ARG A 193 -4.96 -18.37 -3.10
N GLU A 194 -3.74 -18.65 -3.57
CA GLU A 194 -2.86 -17.63 -4.13
C GLU A 194 -3.54 -16.85 -5.26
N MET A 195 -3.24 -15.56 -5.35
CA MET A 195 -3.68 -14.77 -6.49
C MET A 195 -2.84 -15.16 -7.73
N PRO A 196 -3.48 -15.60 -8.84
CA PRO A 196 -2.75 -15.98 -10.04
C PRO A 196 -1.96 -14.79 -10.61
N SER A 197 -0.71 -15.03 -11.03
CA SER A 197 0.02 -14.06 -11.87
C SER A 197 -0.72 -13.89 -13.20
N GLY A 198 -0.85 -12.66 -13.69
CA GLY A 198 -1.43 -12.36 -15.02
C GLY A 198 -2.63 -11.43 -14.94
N LEU A 199 -3.67 -11.73 -15.73
CA LEU A 199 -4.87 -10.90 -15.89
C LEU A 199 -5.52 -10.49 -14.55
N PRO A 200 -5.70 -11.37 -13.54
CA PRO A 200 -6.30 -10.96 -12.27
C PRO A 200 -5.49 -9.93 -11.50
N THR A 201 -4.15 -10.04 -11.54
CA THR A 201 -3.25 -9.06 -10.89
C THR A 201 -3.28 -7.74 -11.65
N ALA A 202 -3.26 -7.78 -12.97
CA ALA A 202 -3.36 -6.58 -13.81
C ALA A 202 -4.69 -5.84 -13.62
N MET A 203 -5.81 -6.55 -13.61
CA MET A 203 -7.13 -5.94 -13.37
C MET A 203 -7.28 -5.38 -11.96
N TYR A 204 -6.74 -6.06 -10.95
CA TYR A 204 -6.74 -5.53 -9.58
C TYR A 204 -5.84 -4.30 -9.44
N LEU A 205 -4.68 -4.30 -10.11
CA LEU A 205 -3.80 -3.13 -10.17
C LEU A 205 -4.49 -1.95 -10.86
N LEU A 206 -5.14 -2.18 -12.01
CA LEU A 206 -5.87 -1.17 -12.76
C LEU A 206 -7.02 -0.58 -11.93
N TYR A 207 -7.78 -1.42 -11.24
CA TYR A 207 -8.79 -0.99 -10.27
C TYR A 207 -8.19 -0.07 -9.20
N LYS A 208 -7.05 -0.46 -8.60
CA LYS A 208 -6.43 0.31 -7.51
C LYS A 208 -5.81 1.62 -7.99
N ILE A 209 -5.09 1.64 -9.10
CA ILE A 209 -4.54 2.88 -9.65
C ILE A 209 -5.67 3.85 -10.01
N CYS A 210 -6.70 3.42 -10.72
CA CYS A 210 -7.81 4.30 -11.11
C CYS A 210 -8.60 4.86 -9.91
N THR A 211 -8.88 4.03 -8.89
CA THR A 211 -9.60 4.49 -7.69
C THR A 211 -8.75 5.40 -6.80
N ILE A 212 -7.46 5.13 -6.64
CA ILE A 212 -6.56 6.01 -5.87
C ILE A 212 -6.38 7.35 -6.61
N THR A 213 -6.16 7.31 -7.93
CA THR A 213 -5.96 8.52 -8.74
C THR A 213 -7.14 9.47 -8.69
N SER A 214 -8.35 8.97 -8.97
CA SER A 214 -9.56 9.80 -8.93
C SER A 214 -9.83 10.39 -7.53
N LEU A 215 -9.62 9.61 -6.46
CA LEU A 215 -9.82 10.11 -5.09
C LEU A 215 -8.80 11.19 -4.69
N ILE A 216 -7.51 10.98 -4.96
CA ILE A 216 -6.47 11.97 -4.62
C ILE A 216 -6.65 13.25 -5.46
N LEU A 217 -6.99 13.14 -6.75
CA LEU A 217 -7.33 14.30 -7.58
C LEU A 217 -8.57 15.03 -7.04
N SER A 218 -9.59 14.31 -6.58
CA SER A 218 -10.79 14.89 -5.96
C SER A 218 -10.45 15.65 -4.68
N TYR A 219 -9.60 15.09 -3.82
CA TYR A 219 -9.11 15.79 -2.64
C TYR A 219 -8.27 17.03 -3.00
N SER A 220 -7.45 16.95 -4.05
CA SER A 220 -6.64 18.07 -4.54
C SER A 220 -7.53 19.24 -4.98
N LEU A 221 -8.58 18.98 -5.76
CA LEU A 221 -9.56 20.00 -6.16
C LEU A 221 -10.31 20.59 -4.95
N LEU A 222 -10.71 19.77 -3.99
CA LEU A 222 -11.39 20.27 -2.78
C LEU A 222 -10.45 21.13 -1.90
N LEU A 223 -9.15 20.83 -1.86
CA LEU A 223 -8.16 21.66 -1.16
C LEU A 223 -7.98 23.04 -1.83
N ILE A 224 -7.99 23.10 -3.16
CA ILE A 224 -7.95 24.36 -3.92
C ILE A 224 -9.21 25.19 -3.67
N LEU A 225 -10.35 24.52 -3.57
CA LEU A 225 -11.63 25.16 -3.29
C LEU A 225 -11.65 25.76 -1.88
N SER A 226 -11.17 25.01 -0.88
CA SER A 226 -11.14 25.46 0.51
C SER A 226 -10.09 24.74 1.35
N ILE A 227 -9.32 25.51 2.12
CA ILE A 227 -8.36 24.96 3.09
C ILE A 227 -9.05 24.15 4.20
N TYR A 228 -10.34 24.41 4.49
CA TYR A 228 -11.13 23.64 5.46
C TYR A 228 -11.30 22.17 5.07
N THR A 229 -11.04 21.81 3.81
CA THR A 229 -10.95 20.42 3.36
C THR A 229 -9.91 19.63 4.16
N THR A 230 -8.84 20.26 4.67
CA THR A 230 -7.88 19.59 5.56
C THR A 230 -8.55 19.10 6.85
N VAL A 231 -9.48 19.88 7.42
CA VAL A 231 -10.27 19.49 8.59
C VAL A 231 -11.24 18.36 8.23
N ALA A 232 -11.84 18.39 7.05
CA ALA A 232 -12.69 17.29 6.59
C ALA A 232 -11.90 15.98 6.43
N LEU A 233 -10.66 16.04 5.89
CA LEU A 233 -9.78 14.89 5.77
C LEU A 233 -9.34 14.32 7.12
N THR A 234 -9.07 15.18 8.11
CA THR A 234 -8.74 14.71 9.47
C THR A 234 -9.96 14.07 10.14
N VAL A 235 -11.16 14.61 9.95
CA VAL A 235 -12.41 13.97 10.42
C VAL A 235 -12.63 12.61 9.75
N LEU A 236 -12.45 12.50 8.43
CA LEU A 236 -12.55 11.22 7.72
C LEU A 236 -11.55 10.19 8.25
N TRP A 237 -10.31 10.61 8.51
CA TRP A 237 -9.31 9.75 9.14
C TRP A 237 -9.71 9.28 10.55
N LEU A 238 -10.26 10.18 11.38
CA LEU A 238 -10.76 9.81 12.70
C LEU A 238 -11.91 8.82 12.62
N LEU A 239 -12.88 9.05 11.73
CA LEU A 239 -13.99 8.12 11.49
C LEU A 239 -13.50 6.75 11.03
N ALA A 240 -12.53 6.71 10.09
CA ALA A 240 -11.92 5.47 9.65
C ALA A 240 -11.18 4.74 10.79
N THR A 241 -10.50 5.49 11.66
CA THR A 241 -9.80 4.93 12.83
C THR A 241 -10.76 4.42 13.91
N ILE A 242 -11.87 5.12 14.13
CA ILE A 242 -12.93 4.65 15.03
C ILE A 242 -13.55 3.37 14.47
N TRP A 243 -13.84 3.33 13.17
CA TRP A 243 -14.33 2.13 12.49
C TRP A 243 -13.38 0.94 12.64
N THR A 244 -12.07 1.13 12.46
CA THR A 244 -11.08 0.05 12.66
C THR A 244 -11.00 -0.39 14.12
N HIS A 245 -11.24 0.53 15.07
CA HIS A 245 -11.31 0.20 16.48
C HIS A 245 -12.53 -0.66 16.82
N LEU A 246 -13.71 -0.32 16.28
CA LEU A 246 -14.95 -1.08 16.42
C LEU A 246 -14.86 -2.47 15.78
N LEU A 247 -13.99 -2.64 14.79
CA LEU A 247 -13.76 -3.92 14.13
C LEU A 247 -12.97 -4.92 14.99
N GLU A 248 -12.41 -4.47 16.13
CA GLU A 248 -11.66 -5.23 17.13
C GLU A 248 -10.49 -6.07 16.57
N THR A 249 -9.58 -5.43 15.83
CA THR A 249 -8.40 -6.11 15.31
C THR A 249 -7.46 -6.59 16.43
N LYS A 250 -6.84 -7.77 16.27
CA LYS A 250 -5.82 -8.31 17.19
C LYS A 250 -4.53 -8.63 16.44
N PHE A 251 -3.85 -7.61 15.92
CA PHE A 251 -2.63 -7.79 15.12
C PHE A 251 -1.34 -7.75 15.97
N CYS A 252 -1.28 -6.90 16.99
CA CYS A 252 -0.10 -6.64 17.79
C CYS A 252 -0.27 -7.17 19.22
N SER A 253 0.81 -7.72 19.79
CA SER A 253 0.79 -8.20 21.19
C SER A 253 0.67 -7.06 22.21
N GLY A 254 1.12 -5.85 21.85
CA GLY A 254 1.07 -4.67 22.73
C GLY A 254 -0.10 -3.75 22.42
N ARG A 255 -0.78 -3.26 23.46
CA ARG A 255 -1.95 -2.37 23.34
C ARG A 255 -1.64 -1.06 22.58
N SER A 256 -0.48 -0.45 22.84
CA SER A 256 -0.05 0.77 22.15
C SER A 256 0.24 0.52 20.66
N LEU A 257 0.88 -0.60 20.33
CA LEU A 257 1.20 -0.97 18.96
C LEU A 257 -0.05 -1.34 18.14
N GLU A 258 -1.07 -1.94 18.79
CA GLU A 258 -2.37 -2.19 18.17
C GLU A 258 -3.13 -0.88 17.89
N PHE A 259 -3.08 0.08 18.82
CA PHE A 259 -3.67 1.40 18.60
C PHE A 259 -2.99 2.13 17.43
N LEU A 260 -1.66 2.13 17.38
CA LEU A 260 -0.90 2.71 16.26
C LEU A 260 -1.26 2.00 14.95
N TYR A 261 -1.35 0.68 14.94
CA TYR A 261 -1.77 -0.10 13.77
C TYR A 261 -3.15 0.34 13.25
N ARG A 262 -4.13 0.46 14.14
CA ARG A 262 -5.50 0.89 13.80
C ARG A 262 -5.53 2.32 13.24
N ALA A 263 -4.72 3.22 13.78
CA ALA A 263 -4.58 4.59 13.29
C ALA A 263 -3.97 4.64 11.87
N VAL A 264 -2.92 3.85 11.61
CA VAL A 264 -2.29 3.73 10.29
C VAL A 264 -3.26 3.14 9.28
N VAL A 265 -4.00 2.09 9.65
CA VAL A 265 -5.06 1.53 8.80
C VAL A 265 -6.16 2.56 8.52
N GLY A 266 -6.49 3.40 9.51
CA GLY A 266 -7.37 4.55 9.32
C GLY A 266 -6.86 5.49 8.22
N VAL A 267 -5.56 5.82 8.21
CA VAL A 267 -4.95 6.65 7.15
C VAL A 267 -5.07 5.97 5.80
N ILE A 268 -4.74 4.68 5.71
CA ILE A 268 -4.86 3.91 4.46
C ILE A 268 -6.31 3.98 3.95
N LEU A 269 -7.30 3.80 4.83
CA LEU A 269 -8.72 3.86 4.49
C LEU A 269 -9.13 5.23 3.94
N THR A 270 -8.56 6.34 4.40
CA THR A 270 -8.82 7.67 3.82
C THR A 270 -8.47 7.76 2.33
N PHE A 271 -7.46 7.01 1.87
CA PHE A 271 -6.98 7.03 0.49
C PHE A 271 -7.41 5.82 -0.36
N THR A 272 -7.65 4.66 0.24
CA THR A 272 -8.08 3.47 -0.50
C THR A 272 -8.78 2.45 0.40
N PHE A 273 -9.73 1.70 -0.15
CA PHE A 273 -10.33 0.59 0.58
C PHE A 273 -9.26 -0.47 0.90
N PHE A 274 -9.05 -0.71 2.20
CA PHE A 274 -8.15 -1.72 2.72
C PHE A 274 -8.93 -2.70 3.60
N ASN A 275 -8.86 -3.99 3.26
CA ASN A 275 -9.61 -5.02 3.97
C ASN A 275 -8.83 -5.51 5.21
N VAL A 276 -9.31 -5.11 6.39
CA VAL A 276 -8.67 -5.34 7.69
C VAL A 276 -9.03 -6.68 8.35
N LYS A 277 -10.22 -7.23 8.09
CA LYS A 277 -10.74 -8.41 8.82
C LYS A 277 -10.87 -9.67 7.95
N GLY A 278 -10.66 -9.55 6.64
CA GLY A 278 -10.62 -10.66 5.69
C GLY A 278 -11.95 -11.42 5.46
N GLN A 279 -13.00 -11.21 6.27
CA GLN A 279 -14.30 -11.89 6.23
C GLN A 279 -15.47 -10.89 6.12
N ASP A 280 -16.54 -11.28 5.41
CA ASP A 280 -17.81 -10.54 5.21
C ASP A 280 -17.70 -9.04 4.88
N THR A 281 -16.72 -8.69 4.07
CA THR A 281 -16.43 -7.29 3.73
C THR A 281 -17.31 -6.70 2.65
N LYS A 282 -18.38 -7.38 2.20
CA LYS A 282 -19.25 -6.85 1.13
C LYS A 282 -19.89 -5.53 1.55
N VAL A 283 -20.50 -5.49 2.73
CA VAL A 283 -21.19 -4.29 3.24
C VAL A 283 -20.20 -3.14 3.46
N ALA A 284 -19.06 -3.41 4.11
CA ALA A 284 -18.03 -2.40 4.34
C ALA A 284 -17.45 -1.87 3.03
N MET A 285 -17.24 -2.74 2.05
CA MET A 285 -16.75 -2.36 0.73
C MET A 285 -17.77 -1.51 -0.03
N THR A 286 -19.04 -1.93 -0.07
CA THR A 286 -20.12 -1.17 -0.71
C THR A 286 -20.25 0.21 -0.06
N THR A 287 -20.25 0.28 1.27
CA THR A 287 -20.33 1.54 2.03
C THR A 287 -19.18 2.48 1.66
N TYR A 288 -17.94 1.95 1.64
CA TYR A 288 -16.78 2.72 1.23
C TYR A 288 -16.91 3.29 -0.19
N TYR A 289 -17.32 2.45 -1.15
CA TYR A 289 -17.42 2.89 -2.55
C TYR A 289 -18.57 3.87 -2.78
N ILE A 290 -19.63 3.84 -1.97
CA ILE A 290 -20.67 4.88 -1.96
C ILE A 290 -20.05 6.23 -1.55
N PHE A 291 -19.37 6.31 -0.40
CA PHE A 291 -18.72 7.55 0.03
C PHE A 291 -17.69 8.05 -0.98
N TYR A 292 -16.89 7.15 -1.52
CA TYR A 292 -15.94 7.44 -2.60
C TYR A 292 -16.64 8.04 -3.84
N THR A 293 -17.76 7.48 -4.29
CA THR A 293 -18.49 8.04 -5.45
C THR A 293 -19.04 9.42 -5.15
N VAL A 294 -19.56 9.64 -3.95
CA VAL A 294 -20.04 10.96 -3.51
C VAL A 294 -18.90 11.97 -3.56
N ILE A 295 -17.73 11.67 -2.98
CA ILE A 295 -16.58 12.58 -3.00
C ILE A 295 -16.13 12.91 -4.43
N ASN A 296 -16.03 11.90 -5.30
CA ASN A 296 -15.58 12.09 -6.68
C ASN A 296 -16.56 12.86 -7.57
N ILE A 297 -17.86 12.84 -7.26
CA ILE A 297 -18.87 13.65 -7.96
C ILE A 297 -18.92 15.06 -7.35
N MET A 298 -18.90 15.16 -6.02
CA MET A 298 -18.99 16.42 -5.30
C MET A 298 -17.81 17.34 -5.59
N SER A 299 -16.59 16.82 -5.71
CA SER A 299 -15.38 17.61 -5.93
C SER A 299 -15.42 18.47 -7.22
N PRO A 300 -15.56 17.89 -8.42
CA PRO A 300 -15.66 18.69 -9.65
C PRO A 300 -16.96 19.50 -9.71
N SER A 301 -18.06 19.00 -9.12
CA SER A 301 -19.35 19.73 -9.12
C SER A 301 -19.29 21.01 -8.28
N LEU A 302 -18.74 20.94 -7.07
CA LEU A 302 -18.54 22.11 -6.21
C LEU A 302 -17.57 23.10 -6.84
N MET A 303 -16.51 22.61 -7.49
CA MET A 303 -15.57 23.47 -8.21
C MET A 303 -16.27 24.24 -9.35
N ALA A 304 -17.11 23.55 -10.14
CA ALA A 304 -17.87 24.17 -11.22
C ALA A 304 -18.90 25.21 -10.71
N LEU A 305 -19.56 24.93 -9.58
CA LEU A 305 -20.57 25.84 -9.01
C LEU A 305 -19.97 27.07 -8.32
N LEU A 306 -18.87 26.90 -7.58
CA LEU A 306 -18.31 27.96 -6.73
C LEU A 306 -17.26 28.82 -7.45
N LYS A 307 -16.59 28.28 -8.49
CA LYS A 307 -15.61 29.01 -9.29
C LYS A 307 -15.84 28.79 -10.79
N PRO A 308 -16.97 29.27 -11.35
CA PRO A 308 -17.29 29.11 -12.77
C PRO A 308 -16.26 29.77 -13.69
N GLU A 309 -15.57 30.81 -13.22
CA GLU A 309 -14.50 31.49 -13.97
C GLU A 309 -13.31 30.54 -14.26
N LEU A 310 -12.98 29.66 -13.30
CA LEU A 310 -11.87 28.70 -13.41
C LEU A 310 -12.23 27.48 -14.26
N GLN A 311 -13.52 27.26 -14.54
CA GLN A 311 -14.03 26.15 -15.36
C GLN A 311 -13.63 26.28 -16.84
N THR A 312 -13.32 27.50 -17.30
CA THR A 312 -12.84 27.73 -18.68
C THR A 312 -11.40 27.26 -18.90
N SER A 313 -10.66 26.96 -17.82
CA SER A 313 -9.31 26.42 -17.94
C SER A 313 -9.36 24.99 -18.48
N THR A 314 -8.71 24.77 -19.62
CA THR A 314 -8.53 23.45 -20.25
C THR A 314 -7.97 22.43 -19.26
N LEU A 315 -7.09 22.86 -18.35
CA LEU A 315 -6.50 22.02 -17.31
C LEU A 315 -7.56 21.50 -16.34
N LEU A 316 -8.44 22.37 -15.82
CA LEU A 316 -9.46 22.00 -14.84
C LEU A 316 -10.52 21.06 -15.46
N LEU A 317 -10.89 21.30 -16.72
CA LEU A 317 -11.77 20.43 -17.47
C LEU A 317 -11.13 19.06 -17.71
N THR A 318 -9.85 19.03 -18.07
CA THR A 318 -9.08 17.78 -18.26
C THR A 318 -9.02 16.98 -16.97
N ILE A 319 -8.75 17.62 -15.83
CA ILE A 319 -8.72 16.95 -14.52
C ILE A 319 -10.10 16.44 -14.11
N SER A 320 -11.16 17.23 -14.32
CA SER A 320 -12.53 16.79 -14.03
C SER A 320 -12.92 15.58 -14.89
N GLY A 321 -12.57 15.59 -16.18
CA GLY A 321 -12.72 14.45 -17.08
C GLY A 321 -11.91 13.24 -16.63
N LEU A 322 -10.67 13.45 -16.16
CA LEU A 322 -9.81 12.38 -15.64
C LEU A 322 -10.38 11.76 -14.35
N ILE A 323 -10.89 12.57 -13.42
CA ILE A 323 -11.56 12.10 -12.20
C ILE A 323 -12.76 11.22 -12.56
N CYS A 324 -13.63 11.69 -13.45
CA CYS A 324 -14.80 10.94 -13.87
C CYS A 324 -14.40 9.64 -14.59
N GLY A 325 -13.49 9.72 -15.56
CA GLY A 325 -13.01 8.58 -16.34
C GLY A 325 -12.33 7.52 -15.47
N CYS A 326 -11.40 7.91 -14.60
CA CYS A 326 -10.75 7.00 -13.66
C CYS A 326 -11.73 6.42 -12.64
N SER A 327 -12.72 7.20 -12.16
CA SER A 327 -13.71 6.70 -11.21
C SER A 327 -14.58 5.62 -11.83
N VAL A 328 -15.13 5.86 -13.02
CA VAL A 328 -15.94 4.88 -13.76
C VAL A 328 -15.10 3.64 -14.10
N LEU A 329 -13.92 3.83 -14.69
CA LEU A 329 -13.05 2.72 -15.07
C LEU A 329 -12.64 1.87 -13.86
N GLY A 330 -12.32 2.52 -12.73
CA GLY A 330 -11.96 1.86 -11.48
C GLY A 330 -13.09 1.01 -10.92
N LEU A 331 -14.33 1.53 -10.93
CA LEU A 331 -15.52 0.79 -10.46
C LEU A 331 -15.89 -0.36 -11.40
N VAL A 332 -15.77 -0.19 -12.71
CA VAL A 332 -15.98 -1.28 -13.68
C VAL A 332 -14.94 -2.37 -13.47
N CYS A 333 -13.66 -2.01 -13.35
CA CYS A 333 -12.59 -2.98 -13.06
C CYS A 333 -12.81 -3.69 -11.72
N LEU A 334 -13.30 -2.98 -10.70
CA LEU A 334 -13.68 -3.54 -9.41
C LEU A 334 -14.76 -4.62 -9.58
N ILE A 335 -15.86 -4.30 -10.25
CA ILE A 335 -16.98 -5.23 -10.45
C ILE A 335 -16.50 -6.45 -11.24
N LEU A 336 -15.82 -6.25 -12.36
CA LEU A 336 -15.30 -7.34 -13.18
C LEU A 336 -14.34 -8.24 -12.40
N TYR A 337 -13.46 -7.64 -11.60
CA TYR A 337 -12.55 -8.38 -10.75
C TYR A 337 -13.31 -9.27 -9.75
N TYR A 338 -14.31 -8.73 -9.03
CA TYR A 338 -15.03 -9.51 -8.02
C TYR A 338 -16.01 -10.54 -8.60
N VAL A 339 -16.58 -10.28 -9.78
CA VAL A 339 -17.51 -11.20 -10.44
C VAL A 339 -16.77 -12.34 -11.12
N GLN A 340 -15.69 -12.06 -11.85
CA GLN A 340 -15.07 -13.03 -12.75
C GLN A 340 -13.72 -13.58 -12.26
N LEU A 341 -12.94 -12.78 -11.54
CA LEU A 341 -11.52 -13.06 -11.30
C LEU A 341 -11.13 -13.23 -9.83
N HIS A 342 -12.04 -12.92 -8.90
CA HIS A 342 -11.76 -13.03 -7.48
C HIS A 342 -11.68 -14.51 -7.09
N PRO A 343 -10.53 -15.01 -6.61
CA PRO A 343 -10.40 -16.40 -6.22
C PRO A 343 -11.35 -16.70 -5.05
N ARG A 344 -12.34 -17.56 -5.29
CA ARG A 344 -13.24 -18.07 -4.23
C ARG A 344 -12.43 -18.79 -3.16
N ARG A 345 -12.89 -18.71 -1.89
CA ARG A 345 -12.33 -19.51 -0.81
C ARG A 345 -12.54 -20.98 -1.15
N VAL A 346 -11.49 -21.78 -1.02
CA VAL A 346 -11.64 -23.23 -0.89
C VAL A 346 -12.13 -23.44 0.54
N GLN A 347 -13.38 -23.89 0.72
CA GLN A 347 -13.78 -24.52 1.97
C GLN A 347 -12.98 -25.82 2.04
N CYS A 348 -11.86 -25.80 2.77
CA CYS A 348 -11.31 -27.04 3.27
C CYS A 348 -12.11 -27.30 4.54
N GLU A 349 -13.13 -28.15 4.41
CA GLU A 349 -13.65 -28.89 5.56
C GLU A 349 -12.48 -29.58 6.27
N GLU A 350 -12.70 -29.77 7.56
CA GLU A 350 -11.82 -30.45 8.50
C GLU A 350 -11.36 -31.80 7.92
N ASP A 351 -10.05 -32.01 7.93
CA ASP A 351 -9.47 -33.32 8.20
C ASP A 351 -8.11 -33.05 8.85
N GLU A 352 -8.14 -33.00 10.18
CA GLU A 352 -6.95 -33.21 10.99
C GLU A 352 -6.44 -34.63 10.72
N VAL A 353 -5.20 -34.74 10.24
CA VAL A 353 -4.32 -35.84 10.64
C VAL A 353 -2.90 -35.30 10.78
N ASP A 354 -2.51 -35.15 12.04
CA ASP A 354 -1.19 -35.16 12.64
C ASP A 354 -0.02 -34.43 11.97
N GLY A 355 0.47 -33.42 12.70
CA GLY A 355 1.81 -32.88 12.53
C GLY A 355 2.04 -31.69 13.44
N LEU A 356 2.48 -31.96 14.66
CA LEU A 356 2.83 -30.99 15.72
C LEU A 356 4.03 -30.13 15.30
N GLY A 357 3.84 -29.24 14.32
CA GLY A 357 4.83 -28.26 13.87
C GLY A 357 4.73 -27.00 14.71
N LYS A 358 5.79 -26.69 15.47
CA LYS A 358 5.91 -25.47 16.30
C LYS A 358 5.41 -24.23 15.53
N GLU A 359 4.24 -23.72 15.91
CA GLU A 359 3.70 -22.46 15.36
C GLU A 359 4.69 -21.33 15.65
N THR A 360 5.25 -20.74 14.58
CA THR A 360 6.06 -19.52 14.70
C THR A 360 5.14 -18.35 15.03
N LYS A 361 5.53 -17.46 15.95
CA LYS A 361 4.68 -16.33 16.39
C LYS A 361 4.17 -15.42 15.25
N SER A 362 4.88 -15.32 14.11
CA SER A 362 4.38 -14.55 12.95
C SER A 362 3.22 -15.25 12.24
N LEU A 363 3.22 -16.59 12.19
CA LEU A 363 2.06 -17.37 11.70
C LEU A 363 0.88 -17.22 12.64
N ALA A 364 1.10 -17.23 13.97
CA ALA A 364 0.03 -16.94 14.93
C ALA A 364 -0.53 -15.51 14.74
N ARG A 365 0.34 -14.52 14.47
CA ARG A 365 -0.05 -13.12 14.18
C ARG A 365 -0.93 -13.00 12.93
N ILE A 366 -0.56 -13.69 11.85
CA ILE A 366 -1.32 -13.71 10.59
C ILE A 366 -2.60 -14.56 10.73
N LYS A 367 -2.59 -15.62 11.54
CA LYS A 367 -3.78 -16.46 11.84
C LYS A 367 -4.79 -15.70 12.70
N ASN A 368 -4.32 -14.86 13.63
CA ASN A 368 -5.16 -13.95 14.43
C ASN A 368 -5.80 -12.83 13.60
N PHE A 369 -5.30 -12.56 12.39
CA PHE A 369 -5.94 -11.63 11.45
C PHE A 369 -7.28 -12.15 10.89
N LEU A 370 -7.54 -13.46 10.99
CA LEU A 370 -8.70 -14.13 10.38
C LEU A 370 -9.59 -14.89 11.34
N LYS A 371 -9.19 -15.04 12.62
CA LYS A 371 -10.03 -15.62 13.66
C LYS A 371 -10.80 -14.52 14.39
N PRO A 372 -12.11 -14.72 14.66
CA PRO A 372 -12.98 -13.72 15.27
C PRO A 372 -12.51 -13.19 16.62
#